data_AF-A0A2H6A8S1-F1
#
_entry.id   AF-A0A2H6A8S1-F1
#
_cell.length_a   1.000
_cell.length_b   1.000
_cell.length_c   1.000
_cell.angle_alpha   90.00
_cell.angle_beta   90.00
_cell.angle_gamma   90.00
#
_symmetry.space_group_name_H-M   'P 1'
#
loop_
_entity.id
_entity.type
_entity.pdbx_description
1 polymer ?
#
loop_
_entity_poly.entity_id
_entity_poly.type
_entity_poly.pdbx_seq_one_letter_code
_entity_poly.pdbx_strand_id
1 'polypeptide(L)'
;MEDYGKLILRIGLGIVFLYFGISQLIFPQRWVDLIPEVKFVYMNDIFKQKIVLLNGFLDCLIGICFILGIFVKIVSLLATLHLISIFLFSLGFTPSGFRDLGLALASLSLYFLREGKFKIGIKI
;
A
#
# COMPACT_ATOMS: atom_id res chain seq x y z
N MET A 1 -12.48 -14.35 -18.49
CA MET A 1 -12.87 -13.01 -17.98
C MET A 1 -12.41 -12.80 -16.55
N GLU A 2 -12.56 -13.79 -15.66
CA GLU A 2 -12.08 -13.73 -14.27
C GLU A 2 -10.60 -13.36 -14.12
N ASP A 3 -9.71 -13.94 -14.95
CA ASP A 3 -8.27 -13.65 -14.91
C ASP A 3 -7.93 -12.20 -15.28
N TYR A 4 -8.68 -11.60 -16.22
CA TYR A 4 -8.53 -10.19 -16.56
C TYR A 4 -8.98 -9.28 -15.40
N GLY A 5 -10.07 -9.65 -14.71
CA GLY A 5 -10.51 -8.93 -13.51
C GLY A 5 -9.45 -8.93 -12.40
N LYS A 6 -8.85 -10.09 -12.12
CA LYS A 6 -7.73 -10.23 -11.17
C LYS A 6 -6.53 -9.39 -11.58
N LEU A 7 -6.19 -9.40 -12.87
CA LEU A 7 -5.08 -8.61 -13.40
C LEU A 7 -5.33 -7.10 -13.26
N ILE A 8 -6.52 -6.63 -13.63
CA ILE A 8 -6.92 -5.21 -13.51
C ILE A 8 -6.89 -4.77 -12.05
N LEU A 9 -7.47 -5.57 -11.15
CA LEU A 9 -7.44 -5.31 -9.71
C LEU A 9 -6.00 -5.19 -9.20
N ARG A 10 -5.14 -6.14 -9.55
CA ARG A 10 -3.75 -6.18 -9.12
C ARG A 10 -2.94 -5.00 -9.66
N ILE A 11 -3.07 -4.69 -10.96
CA ILE A 11 -2.38 -3.55 -11.56
C ILE A 11 -2.91 -2.24 -10.99
N GLY A 12 -4.22 -2.09 -10.83
CA GLY A 12 -4.85 -0.91 -10.26
C GLY A 12 -4.36 -0.63 -8.84
N LEU A 13 -4.36 -1.64 -7.97
CA LEU A 13 -3.77 -1.52 -6.63
C LEU A 13 -2.29 -1.18 -6.70
N GLY A 14 -1.54 -1.85 -7.58
CA GLY A 14 -0.11 -1.58 -7.77
C GLY A 14 0.19 -0.12 -8.14
N ILE A 15 -0.60 0.46 -9.06
CA ILE A 15 -0.49 1.86 -9.47
C ILE A 15 -0.76 2.80 -8.29
N VAL A 16 -1.81 2.53 -7.50
CA VAL A 16 -2.16 3.36 -6.34
C VAL A 16 -1.04 3.35 -5.30
N PHE A 17 -0.53 2.16 -4.94
CA PHE A 17 0.60 2.03 -4.02
C PHE A 17 1.85 2.74 -4.55
N LEU A 18 2.18 2.60 -5.83
CA LEU A 18 3.29 3.33 -6.44
C LEU A 18 3.10 4.85 -6.39
N TYR A 19 1.90 5.34 -6.70
CA TYR A 19 1.62 6.78 -6.68
C TYR A 19 1.88 7.37 -5.28
N PHE A 20 1.31 6.76 -4.24
CA PHE A 20 1.51 7.23 -2.86
C PHE A 20 2.97 7.05 -2.41
N GLY A 21 3.57 5.89 -2.71
CA GLY A 21 4.95 5.61 -2.34
C GLY A 21 5.94 6.59 -2.95
N ILE A 22 5.86 6.83 -4.26
CA ILE A 22 6.71 7.80 -4.96
C ILE A 22 6.47 9.21 -4.43
N SER A 23 5.21 9.59 -4.20
CA SER A 23 4.86 10.92 -3.68
C SER A 23 5.46 11.16 -2.28
N GLN A 24 5.49 10.14 -1.42
CA GLN A 24 6.11 10.22 -0.09
C GLN A 24 7.64 10.30 -0.17
N LEU A 25 8.27 9.62 -1.14
CA LEU A 25 9.72 9.67 -1.33
C LEU A 25 10.19 11.02 -1.88
N ILE A 26 9.41 11.64 -2.78
CA ILE A 26 9.76 12.94 -3.39
C ILE A 26 9.39 14.12 -2.49
N PHE A 27 8.22 14.07 -1.84
CA PHE A 27 7.70 15.18 -1.04
C PHE A 27 7.34 14.76 0.39
N PRO A 28 8.27 14.20 1.18
CA PRO A 28 7.95 13.63 2.50
C PRO A 28 7.36 14.66 3.47
N GLN A 29 7.69 15.94 3.32
CA GLN A 29 7.18 17.03 4.17
C GLN A 29 5.66 17.20 4.07
N ARG A 30 5.01 16.79 2.96
CA ARG A 30 3.56 16.91 2.78
C ARG A 30 2.76 15.87 3.57
N TRP A 31 3.42 14.86 4.11
CA TRP A 31 2.78 13.69 4.73
C TRP A 31 3.04 13.60 6.23
N VAL A 32 3.86 14.51 6.80
CA VAL A 32 4.24 14.48 8.22
C VAL A 32 3.05 14.60 9.16
N ASP A 33 2.01 15.33 8.74
CA ASP A 33 0.78 15.54 9.52
C ASP A 33 -0.09 14.28 9.60
N LEU A 34 0.15 13.31 8.72
CA LEU A 34 -0.52 12.01 8.75
C LEU A 34 0.17 11.01 9.68
N ILE A 35 1.33 11.35 10.25
CA ILE A 35 1.98 10.50 11.24
C ILE A 35 1.22 10.63 12.57
N PRO A 36 0.65 9.55 13.12
CA PRO A 36 -0.05 9.61 14.41
C PRO A 36 0.84 10.13 15.53
N GLU A 37 0.30 11.04 16.33
CA GLU A 37 0.97 11.47 17.55
C GLU A 37 0.78 10.43 18.64
N VAL A 38 1.91 9.95 19.19
CA VAL A 38 1.91 9.01 20.30
C VAL A 38 2.09 9.82 21.59
N LYS A 39 1.14 9.70 22.53
CA LYS A 39 1.03 10.51 23.76
C LYS A 39 2.28 10.62 24.66
N PHE A 40 3.35 9.87 24.37
CA PHE A 40 4.59 9.83 25.17
C PHE A 40 5.87 9.87 24.33
N VAL A 41 5.77 10.10 23.02
CA VAL A 41 6.94 10.15 22.12
C VAL A 41 6.93 11.49 21.39
N TYR A 42 7.85 12.37 21.77
CA TYR A 42 8.09 13.58 21.00
C TYR A 42 8.81 13.23 19.69
N MET A 43 8.13 13.45 18.57
CA MET A 43 8.70 13.27 17.24
C MET A 43 8.83 14.64 16.58
N ASN A 44 10.08 15.08 16.36
CA ASN A 44 10.32 16.27 15.54
C ASN A 44 10.03 15.98 14.05
N ASP A 45 9.88 17.03 13.25
CA ASP A 45 9.52 16.90 11.83
C ASP A 45 10.54 16.10 11.03
N ILE A 46 11.83 16.19 11.38
CA ILE A 46 12.89 15.41 10.73
C ILE A 46 12.66 13.91 10.96
N PHE A 47 12.27 13.51 12.17
CA PHE A 47 11.97 12.12 12.48
C PHE A 47 10.68 11.65 11.80
N LYS A 48 9.62 12.47 11.80
CA LYS A 48 8.38 12.18 11.08
C LYS A 48 8.64 11.99 9.57
N GLN A 49 9.46 12.83 8.95
CA GLN A 49 9.87 12.67 7.54
C GLN A 49 10.58 11.35 7.27
N LYS A 50 11.42 10.86 8.18
CA LYS A 50 12.07 9.55 8.04
C LYS A 50 11.05 8.41 8.07
N ILE A 51 10.01 8.50 8.92
CA ILE A 51 8.91 7.54 8.94
C ILE A 51 8.15 7.58 7.61
N VAL A 52 7.85 8.78 7.10
CA VAL A 52 7.21 8.95 5.79
C VAL A 52 8.04 8.33 4.66
N LEU A 53 9.36 8.53 4.66
CA LEU A 53 10.26 7.92 3.67
C LEU A 53 10.23 6.38 3.75
N LEU A 54 10.24 5.82 4.96
CA LEU A 54 10.11 4.38 5.16
C LEU A 54 8.76 3.86 4.65
N ASN A 55 7.68 4.59 4.94
CA ASN A 55 6.34 4.28 4.42
C ASN A 55 6.33 4.27 2.89
N GLY A 56 6.89 5.33 2.28
CA GLY A 56 6.92 5.47 0.83
C GLY A 56 7.74 4.38 0.14
N PHE A 57 8.83 3.92 0.77
CA PHE A 57 9.59 2.77 0.30
C PHE A 57 8.77 1.48 0.34
N LEU A 58 8.06 1.24 1.45
CA LEU A 58 7.21 0.06 1.62
C LEU A 58 6.05 0.06 0.60
N ASP A 59 5.40 1.20 0.39
CA ASP A 59 4.35 1.36 -0.62
C ASP A 59 4.88 1.14 -2.04
N CYS A 60 6.07 1.65 -2.36
CA CYS A 60 6.71 1.37 -3.64
C CYS A 60 6.97 -0.13 -3.84
N LEU A 61 7.50 -0.80 -2.82
CA LEU A 61 7.79 -2.23 -2.88
C LEU A 61 6.51 -3.06 -3.09
N ILE A 62 5.44 -2.77 -2.35
CA ILE A 62 4.13 -3.40 -2.53
C ILE A 62 3.61 -3.17 -3.95
N GLY A 63 3.67 -1.92 -4.44
CA GLY A 63 3.22 -1.56 -5.77
C GLY A 63 3.93 -2.32 -6.88
N ILE A 64 5.27 -2.41 -6.80
CA ILE A 64 6.11 -3.17 -7.73
C ILE A 64 5.75 -4.66 -7.69
N CYS A 65 5.63 -5.25 -6.49
CA CYS A 65 5.25 -6.65 -6.34
C CYS A 65 3.88 -6.95 -6.96
N PHE A 66 2.89 -6.08 -6.78
CA PHE A 66 1.59 -6.23 -7.42
C PHE A 66 1.68 -6.13 -8.95
N ILE A 67 2.38 -5.14 -9.50
CA ILE A 67 2.50 -4.99 -10.96
C ILE A 67 3.18 -6.22 -11.58
N LEU A 68 4.31 -6.63 -11.01
CA LEU A 68 5.07 -7.79 -11.50
C LEU A 68 4.34 -9.11 -11.21
N GLY A 69 3.41 -9.13 -10.26
CA GLY A 69 2.73 -10.36 -9.85
C GLY A 69 3.61 -11.28 -9.01
N ILE A 70 4.54 -10.72 -8.25
CA ILE A 70 5.50 -11.47 -7.41
C ILE A 70 5.01 -11.44 -5.96
N PHE A 71 5.01 -12.60 -5.29
CA PHE A 71 4.56 -12.77 -3.90
C PHE A 71 3.15 -12.20 -3.62
N VAL A 72 2.24 -12.19 -4.61
CA VAL A 72 0.95 -11.49 -4.54
C VAL A 72 0.16 -11.87 -3.30
N LYS A 73 0.09 -13.16 -2.95
CA LYS A 73 -0.59 -13.59 -1.73
C LYS A 73 -0.01 -12.96 -0.46
N ILE A 74 1.31 -12.98 -0.23
CA ILE A 74 1.89 -12.40 0.99
C ILE A 74 1.78 -10.88 0.96
N VAL A 75 2.07 -10.27 -0.18
CA VAL A 75 2.05 -8.81 -0.38
C VAL A 75 0.63 -8.26 -0.21
N SER A 76 -0.40 -8.99 -0.63
CA SER A 76 -1.80 -8.60 -0.44
C SER A 76 -2.20 -8.53 1.03
N LEU A 77 -1.72 -9.46 1.87
CA LEU A 77 -1.96 -9.42 3.30
C LEU A 77 -1.22 -8.24 3.95
N LEU A 78 0.03 -8.00 3.56
CA LEU A 78 0.82 -6.85 4.03
C LEU A 78 0.15 -5.52 3.64
N ALA A 79 -0.26 -5.38 2.38
CA ALA A 79 -1.00 -4.22 1.87
C ALA A 79 -2.30 -3.97 2.63
N THR A 80 -3.04 -5.04 2.93
CA THR A 80 -4.28 -4.96 3.72
C THR A 80 -4.00 -4.43 5.12
N LEU A 81 -3.05 -5.05 5.84
CA LEU A 81 -2.70 -4.64 7.19
C LEU A 81 -2.15 -3.22 7.24
N HIS A 82 -1.37 -2.84 6.23
CA HIS A 82 -0.81 -1.51 6.09
C HIS A 82 -1.89 -0.43 5.92
N LEU A 83 -2.84 -0.62 4.99
CA LEU A 83 -3.91 0.33 4.78
C LEU A 83 -4.91 0.38 5.95
N ILE A 84 -5.17 -0.77 6.60
CA ILE A 84 -5.98 -0.80 7.84
C ILE A 84 -5.29 -0.02 8.95
N SER A 85 -3.97 -0.12 9.11
CA SER A 85 -3.26 0.65 10.14
C SER A 85 -3.31 2.15 9.86
N ILE A 86 -3.17 2.57 8.59
CA ILE A 86 -3.36 3.98 8.19
C ILE A 86 -4.78 4.44 8.50
N PHE A 87 -5.80 3.63 8.20
CA PHE A 87 -7.19 3.96 8.53
C PHE A 87 -7.40 4.13 10.03
N LEU A 88 -6.92 3.18 10.85
CA LEU A 88 -7.18 3.18 12.29
C LEU A 88 -6.39 4.23 13.05
N PHE A 89 -5.14 4.48 12.67
CA PHE A 89 -4.23 5.30 13.46
C PHE A 89 -3.98 6.69 12.86
N SER A 90 -4.27 6.91 11.57
CA SER A 90 -3.98 8.19 10.90
C SER A 90 -5.25 8.86 10.39
N LEU A 91 -5.89 8.29 9.35
CA LEU A 91 -6.94 8.99 8.61
C LEU A 91 -8.32 8.91 9.24
N GLY A 92 -8.61 7.86 10.02
CA GLY A 92 -9.90 7.64 10.67
C GLY A 92 -11.10 7.68 9.70
N PHE A 93 -12.23 8.16 10.19
CA PHE A 93 -13.50 8.26 9.44
C PHE A 93 -13.56 9.47 8.49
N THR A 94 -12.46 9.77 7.80
CA THR A 94 -12.41 10.80 6.75
C THR A 94 -12.71 10.18 5.37
N PRO A 95 -13.03 10.98 4.34
CA PRO A 95 -13.19 10.48 2.98
C PRO A 95 -11.97 9.68 2.49
N SER A 96 -10.75 10.17 2.78
CA SER A 96 -9.50 9.46 2.47
C SER A 96 -9.37 8.16 3.27
N GLY A 97 -9.79 8.14 4.54
CA GLY A 97 -9.78 6.92 5.34
C GLY A 97 -10.71 5.84 4.78
N PHE A 98 -11.95 6.18 4.41
CA PHE A 98 -12.86 5.20 3.80
C PHE A 98 -12.38 4.70 2.43
N ARG A 99 -11.72 5.55 1.64
CA ARG A 99 -11.04 5.12 0.41
C ARG A 99 -9.98 4.06 0.72
N ASP A 100 -9.13 4.31 1.71
CA ASP A 100 -8.04 3.39 2.07
C ASP A 100 -8.58 2.09 2.67
N LEU A 101 -9.68 2.14 3.43
CA LEU A 101 -10.39 0.93 3.86
C LEU A 101 -10.91 0.12 2.65
N GLY A 102 -11.47 0.79 1.64
CA GLY A 102 -11.90 0.15 0.40
C GLY A 102 -10.73 -0.51 -0.34
N LEU A 103 -9.58 0.16 -0.44
CA LEU A 103 -8.36 -0.38 -1.03
C LEU A 103 -7.76 -1.52 -0.21
N ALA A 104 -7.88 -1.49 1.12
CA ALA A 104 -7.47 -2.57 2.00
C ALA A 104 -8.29 -3.83 1.74
N LEU A 105 -9.63 -3.71 1.65
CA LEU A 105 -10.51 -4.83 1.34
C LEU A 105 -10.32 -5.34 -0.08
N ALA A 106 -10.05 -4.45 -1.04
CA ALA A 106 -9.67 -4.82 -2.40
C ALA A 106 -8.34 -5.62 -2.41
N SER A 107 -7.35 -5.19 -1.63
CA SER A 107 -6.10 -5.93 -1.44
C SER A 107 -6.34 -7.29 -0.79
N LEU A 108 -7.18 -7.34 0.25
CA LEU A 108 -7.55 -8.59 0.92
C LEU A 108 -8.25 -9.57 -0.03
N SER A 109 -9.03 -9.06 -0.98
CA SER A 109 -9.65 -9.92 -1.99
C SER A 109 -8.59 -10.65 -2.83
N LEU A 110 -7.45 -10.01 -3.17
CA LEU A 110 -6.33 -10.67 -3.87
C LEU A 110 -5.71 -11.82 -3.06
N TYR A 111 -5.73 -11.74 -1.72
CA TYR A 111 -5.23 -12.82 -0.87
C TYR A 111 -6.05 -14.11 -1.04
N PHE A 112 -7.38 -13.96 -1.13
CA PHE A 112 -8.32 -15.08 -1.24
C PHE A 112 -8.54 -15.52 -2.68
N LEU A 113 -8.42 -14.62 -3.64
CA LEU A 113 -8.52 -14.95 -5.06
C LEU A 113 -7.37 -15.87 -5.43
N ARG A 114 -7.72 -17.07 -5.90
CA ARG A 114 -6.74 -18.06 -6.38
C ARG A 114 -5.88 -17.42 -7.45
N GLU A 115 -4.56 -17.42 -7.22
CA GLU A 115 -3.58 -17.04 -8.24
C GLU A 115 -3.77 -17.96 -9.45
N GLY A 116 -4.36 -17.42 -10.53
CA GLY A 116 -4.20 -18.03 -11.84
C GLY A 116 -2.71 -18.09 -12.13
N LYS A 117 -2.22 -19.19 -12.69
CA LYS A 117 -0.79 -19.38 -13.02
C LYS A 117 -0.36 -18.34 -14.05
N PHE A 118 -0.13 -17.09 -13.66
CA PHE A 118 0.52 -16.11 -14.51
C PHE A 118 2.01 -16.38 -14.42
N LYS A 119 2.47 -17.28 -15.31
CA LYS A 119 3.89 -17.45 -15.58
C LYS A 119 4.37 -16.13 -16.20
N ILE A 120 5.11 -15.33 -15.44
CA ILE A 120 6.03 -14.38 -16.05
C ILE A 120 6.93 -15.24 -16.94
N GLY A 121 6.90 -15.00 -18.24
CA GLY A 121 7.71 -15.70 -19.24
C GLY A 121 9.19 -15.37 -19.11
N ILE A 122 9.77 -15.45 -17.92
CA ILE A 122 11.21 -15.49 -17.73
C ILE A 122 11.53 -16.93 -17.36
N LYS A 123 11.79 -17.73 -18.41
CA LYS A 123 12.63 -18.92 -18.27
C LYS A 123 14.02 -18.38 -17.93
N ILE A 124 14.48 -18.61 -16.70
CA ILE A 124 15.92 -18.67 -16.42
C ILE A 124 16.35 -20.10 -16.75
#